data_AF-A0A392M1K4-F1
#
_entry.id   AF-A0A392M1K4-F1
#
_cell.length_a   1.000
_cell.length_b   1.000
_cell.length_c   1.000
_cell.angle_alpha   90.00
_cell.angle_beta   90.00
_cell.angle_gamma   90.00
#
_symmetry.space_group_name_H-M   'P 1'
#
loop_
_entity.id
_entity.type
_entity.pdbx_description
1 polymer ?
#
loop_
_entity_poly.entity_id
_entity_poly.type
_entity_poly.pdbx_seq_one_letter_code
_entity_poly.pdbx_strand_id
1 'polypeptide(L)' 'WTQLEAIDSLIRKAGCNSRITDSLRKHIKLTRYQSTLFTMHYGEYVAYVKQTRGEAPSIVGAKLPS' A
#
# COMPACT_ATOMS: atom_id res chain seq x y z
N TRP A 1 6.44 -13.50 -6.17
CA TRP A 1 6.32 -12.59 -7.31
C TRP A 1 7.71 -12.26 -7.82
N THR A 2 8.08 -12.83 -8.95
CA THR A 2 9.25 -12.38 -9.72
C THR A 2 8.98 -11.01 -10.33
N GLN A 3 10.03 -10.31 -10.76
CA GLN A 3 9.88 -9.02 -11.44
C GLN A 3 8.96 -9.11 -12.68
N LEU A 4 9.03 -10.21 -13.43
CA LEU A 4 8.18 -10.43 -14.59
C LEU A 4 6.71 -10.65 -14.21
N GLU A 5 6.44 -11.45 -13.17
CA GLU A 5 5.07 -11.66 -12.67
C GLU A 5 4.44 -10.35 -12.18
N ALA A 6 5.24 -9.49 -11.53
CA ALA A 6 4.79 -8.18 -11.07
C ALA A 6 4.45 -7.25 -12.24
N ILE A 7 5.29 -7.22 -13.28
CA ILE A 7 5.05 -6.44 -14.50
C ILE A 7 3.81 -6.95 -15.23
N ASP A 8 3.67 -8.26 -15.40
CA ASP A 8 2.52 -8.86 -16.09
C ASP A 8 1.22 -8.56 -15.35
N SER A 9 1.24 -8.61 -14.01
CA SER A 9 0.10 -8.24 -13.18
C SER A 9 -0.25 -6.78 -13.28
N LEU A 10 0.75 -5.90 -13.37
CA LEU A 10 0.54 -4.47 -13.60
C LEU A 10 -0.11 -4.22 -14.97
N ILE A 11 0.36 -4.90 -16.03
CA ILE A 11 -0.23 -4.82 -17.37
C ILE A 11 -1.70 -5.29 -17.35
N ARG A 12 -2.01 -6.39 -16.67
CA ARG A 12 -3.40 -6.87 -16.51
C ARG A 12 -4.26 -5.86 -15.76
N LYS A 13 -3.74 -5.28 -14.68
CA LYS A 13 -4.43 -4.23 -13.91
C LYS A 13 -4.66 -2.94 -14.71
N ALA A 14 -3.80 -2.65 -15.69
CA ALA A 14 -3.96 -1.51 -16.60
C ALA A 14 -5.04 -1.74 -17.68
N GLY A 15 -5.70 -2.90 -17.71
CA GLY A 15 -6.76 -3.21 -18.68
C GLY A 15 -6.28 -3.90 -19.97
N CYS A 16 -5.01 -4.29 -20.06
CA CYS A 16 -4.51 -5.08 -21.19
C CYS A 16 -4.94 -6.55 -21.05
N ASN A 17 -6.01 -6.92 -21.74
CA ASN A 17 -6.53 -8.29 -21.77
C ASN A 17 -5.89 -9.18 -22.85
N SER A 18 -5.15 -8.59 -23.80
CA SER A 18 -4.44 -9.32 -24.86
C SER A 18 -3.23 -10.11 -24.33
N ARG A 19 -2.64 -10.95 -25.19
CA ARG A 19 -1.44 -11.73 -24.88
C ARG A 19 -0.29 -10.78 -24.55
N ILE A 20 0.28 -10.92 -23.35
CA ILE A 20 1.46 -10.16 -22.94
C ILE A 20 2.68 -10.75 -23.69
N THR A 21 3.21 -10.00 -24.65
CA THR A 21 4.39 -10.37 -25.44
C THR A 21 5.62 -9.62 -24.95
N ASP A 22 6.82 -10.12 -25.26
CA ASP A 22 8.06 -9.41 -24.94
C ASP A 22 8.17 -8.06 -25.65
N SER A 23 7.55 -7.91 -26.82
CA SER A 23 7.44 -6.61 -27.48
C SER A 23 6.65 -5.62 -26.62
N LEU A 24 5.49 -6.02 -26.09
CA LEU A 24 4.71 -5.17 -25.19
C LEU A 24 5.52 -4.76 -23.96
N ARG A 25 6.22 -5.72 -23.32
CA ARG A 25 7.05 -5.44 -22.13
C ARG A 25 8.16 -4.42 -22.40
N LYS A 26 8.72 -4.38 -23.62
CA LYS A 26 9.76 -3.42 -24.01
C LYS A 26 9.22 -2.02 -24.34
N HIS A 27 7.93 -1.90 -24.64
CA HIS A 27 7.30 -0.63 -25.06
C HIS A 27 6.58 0.12 -23.93
N ILE A 28 6.37 -0.52 -22.76
CA ILE A 28 5.71 0.13 -21.62
C ILE A 28 6.68 1.03 -20.84
N LYS A 29 6.20 2.18 -20.40
CA LYS A 29 6.92 3.05 -19.45
C LYS A 29 6.54 2.65 -18.03
N LEU A 30 7.52 2.24 -17.23
CA LEU A 30 7.34 1.85 -15.83
C LEU A 30 7.90 2.91 -14.90
N THR A 31 7.11 3.29 -13.89
CA THR A 31 7.58 4.09 -12.75
C THR A 31 7.47 3.22 -11.50
N ARG A 32 8.59 3.05 -10.80
CA ARG A 32 8.64 2.26 -9.56
C ARG A 32 8.58 3.19 -8.35
N TYR A 33 7.58 2.96 -7.50
CA TYR A 33 7.49 3.59 -6.19
C TYR A 33 7.97 2.64 -5.11
N GLN A 34 8.57 3.19 -4.05
CA GLN A 34 8.90 2.45 -2.84
C GLN A 34 8.16 3.07 -1.66
N SER A 35 7.55 2.23 -0.84
CA SER A 35 6.87 2.61 0.39
C SER A 35 7.39 1.79 1.54
N THR A 36 7.40 2.38 2.73
CA THR A 36 7.61 1.66 3.99
C THR A 36 6.27 1.53 4.71
N LEU A 37 6.03 0.36 5.31
CA LEU A 37 4.90 0.15 6.22
C LEU A 37 5.45 0.07 7.63
N PHE A 38 4.86 0.83 8.54
CA PHE A 38 5.15 0.75 9.96
C PHE A 38 3.90 0.23 10.68
N THR A 39 4.06 -0.87 11.40
CA THR A 39 3.01 -1.51 12.18
C THR A 39 3.30 -1.29 13.65
N MET A 40 2.31 -0.82 14.40
CA MET A 40 2.39 -0.67 15.85
C MET A 40 1.12 -1.22 16.50
N HIS A 41 1.22 -1.63 17.76
CA HIS A 41 0.03 -2.02 18.49
C HIS A 41 -0.87 -0.80 18.71
N TYR A 42 -2.19 -1.04 18.79
CA TYR A 42 -3.15 0.05 18.95
C TYR A 42 -2.86 0.93 20.16
N GLY A 43 -2.45 0.35 21.29
CA GLY A 43 -2.08 1.11 22.50
C GLY A 43 -0.91 2.06 22.26
N GLU A 44 0.11 1.61 21.53
CA GLU A 44 1.27 2.43 21.15
C GLU A 44 0.87 3.55 20.18
N TYR A 45 -0.03 3.27 19.24
CA TYR A 45 -0.59 4.28 18.35
C TYR A 45 -1.34 5.38 19.09
N VAL A 46 -2.21 5.01 20.04
CA VAL A 46 -2.96 5.98 20.84
C VAL A 46 -2.01 6.84 21.67
N ALA A 47 -0.99 6.24 22.29
CA ALA A 47 0.02 6.99 23.05
C ALA A 47 0.82 7.95 22.16
N TYR A 48 1.28 7.48 21.00
CA TYR A 48 2.00 8.28 20.01
C TYR A 48 1.15 9.47 19.52
N VAL A 49 -0.13 9.23 19.19
CA VAL A 49 -1.03 10.28 18.71
C VAL A 49 -1.36 11.29 19.82
N LYS A 50 -1.61 10.85 21.05
CA LYS A 50 -1.76 11.77 22.21
C LYS A 50 -0.52 12.63 22.40
N GLN A 51 0.68 12.05 22.29
CA GLN A 51 1.94 12.77 22.47
C GLN A 51 2.25 13.75 21.33
N THR A 52 1.93 13.39 20.09
CA THR A 52 2.26 14.21 18.90
C THR A 52 1.18 15.22 18.52
N ARG A 53 -0.09 14.91 18.77
CA ARG A 53 -1.25 15.70 18.34
C ARG A 53 -2.10 16.24 19.49
N GLY A 54 -1.78 15.89 20.75
CA GLY A 54 -2.45 16.39 21.95
C GLY A 54 -3.76 15.67 22.32
N GLU A 55 -4.42 15.00 21.37
CA GLU A 55 -5.70 14.33 21.58
C GLU A 55 -5.67 12.91 21.04
N ALA A 56 -6.43 11.99 21.65
CA ALA A 56 -6.51 10.61 21.20
C ALA A 56 -7.21 10.54 19.83
N PRO A 57 -6.80 9.62 18.93
CA PRO A 57 -7.47 9.47 17.65
C PRO A 57 -8.91 9.00 17.88
N SER A 58 -9.88 9.78 17.40
CA SER A 58 -11.29 9.37 17.36
C SER A 58 -11.47 8.31 16.29
N ILE A 59 -11.59 7.05 16.69
CA ILE A 59 -11.91 5.94 15.80
C ILE A 59 -13.41 5.68 15.92
N VAL A 60 -14.13 5.86 14.81
CA VAL A 60 -15.55 5.50 14.71
C VAL A 60 -15.70 4.01 15.05
N GLY A 61 -16.30 3.71 16.20
CA GLY A 61 -16.58 2.35 16.66
C GLY A 61 -15.66 1.77 17.74
N ALA A 62 -14.58 2.46 18.15
CA ALA A 62 -13.74 1.98 19.25
C ALA A 62 -14.25 2.54 20.60
N LYS A 63 -14.86 1.70 21.43
CA LYS A 63 -15.19 2.05 22.82
C LYS A 63 -13.88 2.29 23.58
N LEU A 64 -13.69 3.52 24.06
CA LEU A 64 -12.59 3.86 24.97
C LEU A 64 -12.65 2.92 26.19
N PRO A 65 -11.55 2.22 26.53
CA PRO A 65 -11.51 1.49 27.79
C PRO A 65 -11.60 2.50 28.95
N SER A 66 -12.54 2.24 29.85
CA SER A 66 -12.86 2.98 31.08
C SER A 66 -11.74 2.94 32.10
#